data_AF-A0A2M8R2I1-F1
#
_entry.id   AF-A0A2M8R2I1-F1
#
_cell.length_a   1.000
_cell.length_b   1.000
_cell.length_c   1.000
_cell.angle_alpha   90.00
_cell.angle_beta   90.00
_cell.angle_gamma   90.00
#
_symmetry.space_group_name_H-M   'P 1'
#
loop_
_entity.id
_entity.type
_entity.pdbx_description
1 polymer ?
#
loop_
_entity_poly.entity_id
_entity_poly.type
_entity_poly.pdbx_seq_one_letter_code
_entity_poly.pdbx_strand_id
1 'polypeptide(L)' 'MSTFLRLQTADLDPEMVGRITAAYKRALHTLCIEDRDDHDPLADVVARKVIEIAQSDIHDPAEIAALAIKEIDMR' A
#
# COMPACT_ATOMS: atom_id res chain seq x y z
N MET A 1 -1.95 10.84 -1.14
CA MET A 1 -2.48 9.64 -0.44
C MET A 1 -3.81 9.37 -1.10
N SER A 2 -3.91 8.27 -1.83
CA SER A 2 -5.04 7.96 -2.72
C SER A 2 -6.36 7.91 -1.94
N THR A 3 -7.44 8.33 -2.59
CA THR A 3 -8.80 8.33 -2.03
C THR A 3 -9.24 6.93 -1.61
N PHE A 4 -8.82 5.89 -2.34
CA PHE A 4 -9.08 4.49 -2.00
C PHE A 4 -8.47 4.07 -0.66
N LEU A 5 -7.18 4.37 -0.43
CA LEU A 5 -6.49 4.03 0.82
C LEU A 5 -7.21 4.68 2.01
N ARG A 6 -7.58 5.95 1.86
CA ARG A 6 -8.29 6.72 2.89
C ARG A 6 -9.66 6.13 3.24
N LEU A 7 -10.39 5.59 2.25
CA LEU A 7 -11.68 4.94 2.49
C LEU A 7 -11.52 3.59 3.19
N GLN A 8 -10.52 2.79 2.79
CA GLN A 8 -10.27 1.47 3.39
C GLN A 8 -9.71 1.55 4.81
N THR A 9 -8.92 2.57 5.12
CA THR A 9 -8.32 2.74 6.46
C THR A 9 -9.18 3.55 7.43
N ALA A 10 -10.38 3.99 7.02
CA ALA A 10 -11.24 4.84 7.85
C ALA A 10 -11.77 4.13 9.10
N ASP A 11 -11.95 2.80 9.04
CA ASP A 11 -12.49 1.98 10.12
C ASP A 11 -11.40 1.14 10.84
N LEU A 12 -10.14 1.28 10.42
CA LEU A 12 -9.01 0.50 10.96
C LEU A 12 -8.33 1.24 12.13
N ASP A 13 -7.71 0.45 13.01
CA ASP A 13 -6.89 0.97 14.11
C ASP A 13 -5.79 1.93 13.61
N PRO A 14 -5.57 3.08 14.27
CA PRO A 14 -4.62 4.09 13.81
C PRO A 14 -3.18 3.57 13.71
N GLU A 15 -2.78 2.60 14.54
CA GLU A 15 -1.49 1.91 14.39
C GLU A 15 -1.41 1.10 13.08
N MET A 16 -2.50 0.40 12.73
CA MET A 16 -2.62 -0.34 11.48
C MET A 16 -2.62 0.62 10.28
N VAL A 17 -3.35 1.73 10.37
CA VAL A 17 -3.35 2.79 9.36
C VAL A 17 -1.95 3.35 9.13
N GLY A 18 -1.18 3.57 10.22
CA GLY A 18 0.20 4.02 10.15
C GLY A 18 1.10 3.04 9.39
N ARG A 19 1.00 1.74 9.69
CA ARG A 19 1.74 0.68 8.99
C ARG A 19 1.37 0.59 7.51
N ILE A 20 0.08 0.54 7.20
CA ILE A 20 -0.44 0.49 5.82
C ILE A 20 0.02 1.71 5.04
N THR A 21 -0.05 2.91 5.63
CA THR A 21 0.36 4.15 4.96
C THR A 21 1.85 4.19 4.69
N ALA A 22 2.67 3.73 5.64
CA ALA A 22 4.12 3.66 5.48
C ALA A 22 4.50 2.66 4.39
N ALA A 23 3.94 1.46 4.42
CA ALA A 23 4.15 0.42 3.41
C ALA A 23 3.71 0.90 2.02
N TYR A 24 2.55 1.54 1.93
CA TYR A 24 2.00 2.08 0.70
C TYR A 24 2.92 3.12 0.05
N LYS A 25 3.35 4.12 0.81
CA LYS A 25 4.28 5.14 0.31
C LYS A 25 5.60 4.54 -0.15
N ARG A 26 6.12 3.56 0.60
CA ARG A 26 7.37 2.88 0.27
C ARG A 26 7.24 2.05 -1.01
N ALA A 27 6.09 1.41 -1.20
CA ALA A 27 5.79 0.66 -2.41
C ALA A 27 5.74 1.57 -3.65
N LEU A 28 5.01 2.69 -3.56
CA LEU A 28 4.94 3.68 -4.63
C LEU A 28 6.30 4.29 -4.99
N HIS A 29 7.09 4.67 -3.98
CA HIS A 29 8.43 5.22 -4.18
C HIS A 29 9.36 4.21 -4.87
N THR A 30 9.28 2.93 -4.50
CA THR A 30 10.09 1.87 -5.12
C THR A 30 9.67 1.58 -6.56
N LEU A 31 8.37 1.65 -6.85
CA LEU A 31 7.84 1.56 -8.21
C LEU A 31 8.09 2.83 -9.04
N CYS A 32 8.78 3.84 -8.48
CA CYS A 32 9.03 5.13 -9.09
C CYS A 32 7.74 5.85 -9.57
N ILE A 33 6.62 5.58 -8.89
CA ILE A 33 5.32 6.23 -9.11
C ILE A 33 5.26 7.50 -8.25
N GLU A 34 6.33 8.30 -8.27
CA GLU A 34 6.40 9.55 -7.53
C GLU A 34 5.66 10.69 -8.27
N ASP A 35 5.44 10.52 -9.58
CA ASP A 35 4.98 11.59 -10.49
C ASP A 35 3.93 11.14 -11.53
N ARG A 36 3.28 9.98 -11.33
CA ARG A 36 2.14 9.59 -12.18
C ARG A 36 0.84 9.89 -11.45
N ASP A 37 0.01 10.72 -12.08
CA ASP A 37 -1.17 11.40 -11.58
C ASP A 37 -2.01 10.62 -10.54
N ASP A 38 -2.73 11.38 -9.70
CA ASP A 38 -3.71 10.95 -8.68
C ASP A 38 -4.79 9.93 -9.14
N HIS A 39 -4.76 9.49 -10.40
CA HIS A 39 -5.65 8.53 -11.02
C HIS A 39 -4.96 7.26 -11.54
N ASP A 40 -3.75 6.93 -11.07
CA ASP A 40 -3.10 5.69 -11.46
C ASP A 40 -3.83 4.46 -10.89
N PRO A 41 -4.38 3.58 -11.75
CA PRO A 41 -5.02 2.34 -11.29
C PRO A 41 -4.02 1.41 -10.57
N LEU A 42 -2.72 1.59 -10.84
CA LEU A 42 -1.66 0.89 -10.13
C LEU A 42 -1.62 1.29 -8.64
N ALA A 43 -1.89 2.56 -8.33
CA ALA A 43 -1.93 3.07 -6.97
C ALA A 43 -3.03 2.39 -6.13
N ASP A 44 -4.19 2.10 -6.72
CA ASP A 44 -5.27 1.35 -6.06
C ASP A 44 -4.94 -0.12 -5.88
N VAL A 45 -4.28 -0.74 -6.87
CA VAL A 45 -3.84 -2.14 -6.78
C VAL A 45 -2.80 -2.31 -5.66
N VAL A 46 -1.82 -1.40 -5.57
CA VAL A 46 -0.84 -1.37 -4.48
C VAL A 46 -1.52 -1.19 -3.14
N ALA A 47 -2.47 -0.26 -3.01
CA ALA A 47 -3.18 -0.01 -1.76
C ALA A 47 -3.91 -1.26 -1.28
N ARG A 48 -4.66 -1.93 -2.17
CA ARG A 48 -5.37 -3.17 -1.82
C ARG A 48 -4.41 -4.27 -1.38
N LYS A 49 -3.30 -4.47 -2.09
CA LYS A 49 -2.30 -5.51 -1.73
C LYS A 49 -1.64 -5.23 -0.40
N VAL A 50 -1.26 -3.97 -0.15
CA VAL A 50 -0.69 -3.56 1.14
C VAL A 50 -1.67 -3.82 2.28
N ILE A 51 -2.97 -3.55 2.10
CA ILE A 51 -4.00 -3.83 3.12
C ILE A 51 -4.15 -5.34 3.35
N GLU A 52 -4.24 -6.16 2.30
CA GLU A 52 -4.32 -7.63 2.43
C GLU A 52 -3.13 -8.20 3.22
N ILE A 53 -1.91 -7.73 2.91
CA ILE A 53 -0.69 -8.23 3.55
C ILE A 53 -0.56 -7.68 4.98
N ALA A 54 -0.96 -6.43 5.23
CA ALA A 54 -0.97 -5.84 6.57
C ALA A 54 -2.03 -6.46 7.50
N GLN A 55 -3.12 -7.01 6.95
CA GLN A 55 -4.10 -7.80 7.69
C GLN A 55 -3.63 -9.24 7.95
N SER A 56 -2.54 -9.68 7.32
CA SER A 56 -1.89 -10.96 7.61
C SER A 56 -0.93 -10.83 8.80
N ASP A 57 -0.19 -11.89 9.13
CA ASP A 57 0.76 -11.95 10.26
C ASP A 57 2.01 -11.06 10.09
N ILE A 58 2.06 -10.23 9.04
CA ILE A 58 3.21 -9.36 8.76
C ILE A 58 2.97 -7.98 9.34
N HIS A 59 3.80 -7.61 10.31
CA HIS A 59 3.73 -6.33 10.99
C HIS A 59 4.73 -5.30 10.44
N ASP A 60 5.73 -5.72 9.67
CA ASP A 60 6.77 -4.83 9.17
C ASP A 60 6.34 -4.12 7.88
N PRO A 61 6.25 -2.78 7.88
CA PRO A 61 5.80 -2.03 6.70
C PRO A 61 6.77 -2.11 5.51
N ALA A 62 8.06 -2.41 5.71
CA ALA A 62 8.98 -2.62 4.62
C ALA A 62 8.75 -3.98 3.93
N GLU A 63 8.50 -5.04 4.71
CA GLU A 63 8.14 -6.35 4.16
C GLU A 63 6.81 -6.31 3.44
N ILE A 64 5.79 -5.67 4.03
CA ILE A 64 4.48 -5.49 3.39
C ILE A 64 4.64 -4.81 2.02
N ALA A 65 5.45 -3.74 1.95
CA ALA A 65 5.70 -3.02 0.70
C ALA A 65 6.40 -3.90 -0.34
N ALA A 66 7.47 -4.60 0.06
CA ALA A 66 8.24 -5.45 -0.83
C ALA A 66 7.40 -6.61 -1.40
N LEU A 67 6.56 -7.22 -0.56
CA LEU A 67 5.63 -8.27 -0.98
C LEU A 67 4.56 -7.74 -1.91
N ALA A 68 3.96 -6.59 -1.59
CA ALA A 68 2.96 -5.96 -2.45
C ALA A 68 3.53 -5.66 -3.84
N ILE A 69 4.76 -5.14 -3.92
CA ILE A 69 5.45 -4.89 -5.19
C ILE A 69 5.70 -6.20 -5.94
N LYS A 70 6.25 -7.21 -5.26
CA LYS A 70 6.57 -8.51 -5.86
C LYS A 70 5.34 -9.20 -6.46
N GLU A 71 4.21 -9.11 -5.77
CA GLU A 71 2.90 -9.63 -6.23
C GLU A 71 2.38 -8.89 -7.46
N ILE A 72 2.70 -7.60 -7.60
CA ILE A 72 2.26 -6.78 -8.74
C ILE A 72 3.20 -6.95 -9.94
N ASP A 73 4.50 -7.06 -9.71
CA ASP A 73 5.52 -7.26 -10.75
C ASP A 73 5.42 -8.65 -11.41
N MET A 74 4.94 -9.66 -10.67
CA MET A 74 4.69 -11.01 -11.19
C MET A 74 3.41 -11.14 -12.05
N ARG A 75 2.63 -10.07 -12.24
CA ARG A 75 1.35 -10.09 -12.95
C ARG A 75 1.44 -9.51 -14.36
#